data_AF-A0A2T0MUB7-F1
#
_entry.id   AF-A0A2T0MUB7-F1
#
_cell.length_a   1.000
_cell.length_b   1.000
_cell.length_c   1.000
_cell.angle_alpha   90.00
_cell.angle_beta   90.00
_cell.angle_gamma   90.00
#
_symmetry.space_group_name_H-M   'P 1'
#
loop_
_entity.id
_entity.type
_entity.pdbx_description
1 polymer ?
#
loop_
_entity_poly.entity_id
_entity_poly.type
_entity_poly.pdbx_seq_one_letter_code
_entity_poly.pdbx_strand_id
1 'polypeptide(L)'
;MRTSREDRWLSALRNHAAQLAFTDWTPQSGDWAHLYTGFVDDGTPYTEVSVYRAGDGGGHVRIHYQRYIGDELTSFWTRLVDEIAE
;
A
#
# COMPACT_ATOMS: atom_id res chain seq x y z
N MET A 1 16.47 -17.14 -4.39
CA MET A 1 15.09 -17.58 -4.73
C MET A 1 14.55 -16.58 -5.76
N ARG A 2 14.20 -17.01 -6.98
CA ARG A 2 13.63 -16.08 -7.98
C ARG A 2 12.19 -15.77 -7.56
N THR A 3 11.91 -14.51 -7.22
CA THR A 3 10.54 -14.04 -6.98
C THR A 3 9.70 -14.28 -8.23
N SER A 4 8.43 -14.67 -8.09
CA SER A 4 7.57 -14.91 -9.24
C SER A 4 7.30 -13.60 -9.99
N ARG A 5 6.75 -13.68 -11.22
CA ARG A 5 6.36 -12.48 -11.96
C ARG A 5 5.23 -11.76 -11.22
N GLU A 6 4.32 -12.54 -10.66
CA GLU A 6 3.20 -12.10 -9.84
C GLU A 6 3.69 -11.34 -8.61
N ASP A 7 4.71 -11.86 -7.89
CA ASP A 7 5.26 -11.18 -6.71
C ASP A 7 5.89 -9.83 -7.05
N ARG A 8 6.59 -9.75 -8.19
CA ARG A 8 7.17 -8.47 -8.65
C ARG A 8 6.10 -7.46 -9.02
N TRP A 9 5.06 -7.91 -9.72
CA TRP A 9 3.94 -7.07 -10.09
C TRP A 9 3.20 -6.55 -8.85
N LEU A 10 2.91 -7.43 -7.89
CA LEU A 10 2.22 -7.05 -6.66
C LEU A 10 3.07 -6.11 -5.80
N SER A 11 4.39 -6.32 -5.74
CA SER A 11 5.30 -5.41 -5.06
C SER A 11 5.32 -4.02 -5.70
N ALA A 12 5.35 -3.95 -7.04
CA ALA A 12 5.27 -2.68 -7.76
C ALA A 12 3.95 -1.94 -7.49
N LEU A 13 2.81 -2.64 -7.55
CA LEU A 13 1.49 -2.08 -7.22
C LEU A 13 1.46 -1.51 -5.80
N ARG A 14 1.96 -2.25 -4.81
CA ARG A 14 2.00 -1.81 -3.41
C ARG A 14 2.88 -0.58 -3.21
N ASN A 15 4.05 -0.55 -3.85
CA ASN A 15 4.95 0.59 -3.76
C ASN A 15 4.32 1.84 -4.38
N HIS A 16 3.65 1.68 -5.52
CA HIS A 16 2.99 2.79 -6.18
C HIS A 16 1.79 3.32 -5.38
N ALA A 17 0.97 2.43 -4.82
CA ALA A 17 -0.07 2.78 -3.86
C ALA A 17 0.48 3.56 -2.65
N ALA A 18 1.64 3.18 -2.12
CA ALA A 18 2.28 3.88 -1.01
C ALA A 18 2.84 5.25 -1.39
N GLN A 19 3.42 5.40 -2.59
CA GLN A 19 3.86 6.71 -3.10
C GLN A 19 2.68 7.66 -3.31
N LEU A 20 1.56 7.13 -3.78
CA LEU A 20 0.32 7.89 -3.95
C LEU A 20 -0.27 8.34 -2.61
N ALA A 21 -0.27 7.44 -1.62
CA ALA A 21 -0.80 7.72 -0.28
C ALA A 21 0.10 8.63 0.56
N PHE A 22 1.42 8.57 0.35
CA PHE A 22 2.43 9.23 1.18
C PHE A 22 3.44 9.95 0.29
N THR A 23 3.08 11.14 -0.20
CA THR A 23 3.93 11.92 -1.12
C THR A 23 5.30 12.30 -0.54
N ASP A 24 5.39 12.38 0.80
CA ASP A 24 6.62 12.73 1.50
C ASP A 24 7.45 11.49 1.90
N TRP A 25 6.94 10.28 1.65
CA TRP A 25 7.69 9.05 1.94
C TRP A 25 8.77 8.84 0.89
N THR A 26 10.02 8.85 1.34
CA THR A 26 11.17 8.43 0.54
C THR A 26 11.50 6.97 0.86
N PRO A 27 11.37 6.03 -0.10
CA PRO A 27 11.64 4.62 0.14
C PRO A 27 13.07 4.37 0.63
N GLN A 28 13.21 3.59 1.70
CA GLN A 28 14.50 3.16 2.23
C GLN A 28 14.70 1.66 2.09
N SER A 29 15.97 1.23 2.16
CA SER A 29 16.29 -0.20 2.23
C SER A 29 15.66 -0.81 3.47
N GLY A 30 14.89 -1.88 3.31
CA GLY A 30 14.15 -2.53 4.40
C GLY A 30 12.74 -1.97 4.63
N ASP A 31 12.29 -1.00 3.84
CA ASP A 31 10.89 -0.61 3.79
C ASP A 31 10.08 -1.63 2.95
N TRP A 32 8.85 -1.92 3.36
CA TRP A 32 7.88 -2.60 2.50
C TRP A 32 6.49 -1.98 2.62
N ALA A 33 5.85 -1.82 1.46
CA ALA A 33 4.49 -1.35 1.36
C ALA A 33 3.49 -2.51 1.45
N HIS A 34 2.34 -2.23 2.04
CA HIS A 34 1.19 -3.11 2.10
C HIS A 34 -0.04 -2.37 1.57
N LEU A 35 -0.77 -3.04 0.70
CA LEU A 35 -2.05 -2.61 0.17
C LEU A 35 -3.05 -3.72 0.50
N TYR A 36 -4.03 -3.41 1.34
CA TYR A 36 -5.04 -4.34 1.80
C TYR A 36 -6.43 -3.76 1.53
N THR A 37 -7.36 -4.60 1.09
CA THR A 37 -8.76 -4.22 0.86
C THR A 37 -9.64 -5.21 1.59
N GLY A 38 -10.69 -4.71 2.23
CA GLY A 38 -11.62 -5.51 2.99
C GLY A 38 -12.96 -4.81 3.17
N PHE A 39 -13.77 -5.39 4.05
CA PHE A 39 -15.07 -4.87 4.46
C PHE A 39 -15.10 -4.77 5.98
N VAL A 40 -15.68 -3.69 6.52
CA VAL A 40 -16.05 -3.66 7.94
C VAL A 40 -17.30 -4.50 8.17
N ASP A 41 -17.66 -4.74 9.44
CA ASP A 41 -18.77 -5.60 9.83
C ASP A 41 -20.13 -5.19 9.24
N ASP A 42 -20.32 -3.90 8.96
CA ASP A 42 -21.54 -3.38 8.33
C ASP A 42 -21.55 -3.51 6.79
N GLY A 43 -20.50 -4.10 6.21
CA GLY A 43 -20.36 -4.31 4.77
C GLY A 43 -19.74 -3.13 4.02
N THR A 44 -19.36 -2.05 4.69
CA THR A 44 -18.69 -0.92 4.03
C THR A 44 -17.28 -1.32 3.57
N PRO A 45 -16.94 -1.17 2.27
CA PRO A 45 -15.62 -1.50 1.77
C PRO A 45 -14.58 -0.48 2.24
N TYR A 46 -13.34 -0.93 2.42
CA TYR A 46 -12.21 -0.07 2.74
C TYR A 46 -10.91 -0.58 2.12
N THR A 47 -9.96 0.32 1.95
CA THR A 47 -8.57 -0.01 1.61
C THR A 47 -7.63 0.60 2.64
N GLU A 48 -6.60 -0.14 3.03
CA GLU A 48 -5.50 0.33 3.85
C GLU A 48 -4.22 0.31 3.05
N VAL A 49 -3.47 1.41 3.15
CA VAL A 49 -2.10 1.52 2.67
C VAL A 49 -1.20 1.68 3.89
N SER A 50 -0.16 0.89 3.97
CA SER A 50 0.81 0.96 5.07
C SER A 50 2.22 0.83 4.52
N VAL A 51 3.16 1.53 5.15
CA VAL A 51 4.59 1.26 4.96
C VAL A 51 5.16 0.83 6.28
N TYR A 52 5.94 -0.23 6.24
CA TYR A 52 6.66 -0.73 7.39
C TYR A 52 8.16 -0.68 7.14
N ARG A 53 8.93 -0.61 8.22
CA ARG A 53 10.39 -0.67 8.23
C ARG A 53 10.85 -1.78 9.16
N ALA A 54 11.95 -2.45 8.78
CA ALA A 54 12.60 -3.42 9.65
C ALA A 54 13.08 -2.71 10.91
N GLY A 55 12.59 -3.15 12.07
CA GLY A 55 13.02 -2.63 13.37
C GLY A 55 14.23 -3.39 13.88
N ASP A 56 15.00 -2.74 14.75
CA ASP A 56 16.07 -3.41 15.50
C ASP A 56 15.47 -4.55 16.35
N GLY A 57 16.01 -5.76 16.22
CA GLY A 57 15.50 -6.95 16.91
C GLY A 57 14.56 -7.85 16.10
N GLY A 58 14.42 -7.62 14.78
CA GLY A 58 13.69 -8.51 13.87
C GLY A 58 12.18 -8.25 13.81
N GLY A 59 11.71 -7.19 14.47
CA GLY A 59 10.34 -6.72 14.38
C GLY A 59 10.06 -5.86 13.14
N HIS A 60 8.80 -5.47 13.00
CA HIS A 60 8.30 -4.69 11.90
C HIS A 60 7.55 -3.46 12.42
N VAL A 61 8.05 -2.27 12.12
CA VAL A 61 7.47 -1.00 12.60
C VAL A 61 6.68 -0.37 11.47
N ARG A 62 5.39 -0.11 11.70
CA ARG A 62 4.56 0.65 10.74
C ARG A 62 4.91 2.13 10.83
N ILE A 63 5.52 2.66 9.77
CA ILE A 63 5.98 4.05 9.70
C ILE A 63 4.98 4.97 9.00
N HIS A 64 4.15 4.42 8.11
CA HIS A 64 3.03 5.14 7.48
C HIS A 64 1.78 4.26 7.48
N TYR A 65 0.62 4.89 7.64
CA TYR A 65 -0.69 4.24 7.58
C TYR A 65 -1.74 5.23 7.13
N GLN A 66 -2.55 4.83 6.15
CA GLN A 66 -3.76 5.54 5.75
C GLN A 66 -4.83 4.51 5.42
N ARG A 67 -6.06 4.80 5.83
CA ARG A 67 -7.24 4.01 5.50
C ARG A 67 -8.21 4.87 4.71
N TYR A 68 -8.69 4.32 3.61
CA TYR A 68 -9.64 4.94 2.71
C TYR A 68 -10.98 4.21 2.80
N ILE A 69 -12.06 4.98 2.91
CA ILE A 69 -13.45 4.50 2.98
C ILE A 69 -14.33 5.47 2.18
N GLY A 70 -15.52 5.04 1.76
CA GLY A 70 -16.48 5.91 1.07
C GLY A 70 -15.90 6.58 -0.18
N ASP A 71 -16.07 7.90 -0.31
CA ASP A 71 -15.61 8.66 -1.48
C ASP A 71 -14.08 8.69 -1.61
N GLU A 72 -13.36 8.67 -0.49
CA GLU A 72 -11.90 8.64 -0.48
C GLU A 72 -11.37 7.30 -1.02
N LEU A 73 -12.08 6.19 -0.74
CA LEU A 73 -11.74 4.87 -1.30
C LEU A 73 -11.85 4.88 -2.81
N THR A 74 -12.97 5.38 -3.34
CA THR A 74 -13.21 5.45 -4.78
C THR A 74 -12.16 6.33 -5.44
N SER A 75 -11.92 7.52 -4.89
CA SER A 75 -10.94 8.48 -5.41
C SER A 75 -9.51 7.90 -5.42
N PHE A 76 -9.13 7.20 -4.36
CA PHE A 76 -7.82 6.55 -4.27
C PHE A 76 -7.64 5.49 -5.36
N TRP A 77 -8.62 4.59 -5.53
CA TRP A 77 -8.52 3.53 -6.53
C TRP A 77 -8.57 4.04 -7.95
N THR A 78 -9.43 5.02 -8.26
CA THR A 78 -9.45 5.66 -9.58
C THR A 78 -8.07 6.18 -9.93
N ARG A 79 -7.48 6.98 -9.04
CA ARG A 79 -6.15 7.55 -9.28
C ARG A 79 -5.06 6.49 -9.39
N LEU A 80 -5.08 5.46 -8.54
CA LEU A 80 -4.10 4.38 -8.59
C LEU A 80 -4.18 3.60 -9.91
N VAL A 81 -5.38 3.33 -10.41
CA VAL A 81 -5.56 2.61 -11.68
C VAL A 81 -5.14 3.49 -12.85
N ASP A 82 -5.49 4.78 -12.84
CA ASP A 82 -5.12 5.74 -13.89
C ASP A 82 -3.59 5.85 -14.01
N GLU A 83 -2.87 6.03 -12.90
CA GLU A 83 -1.40 6.15 -12.90
C GLU A 83 -0.67 4.85 -13.31
N ILE A 84 -1.32 3.69 -13.26
CA ILE A 84 -0.75 2.40 -13.71
C ILE A 84 -1.05 2.12 -15.20
N ALA A 85 -2.11 2.73 -15.74
CA ALA A 85 -2.56 2.50 -17.11
C ALA A 85 -1.81 3.36 -18.14
N GLU A 86 -1.20 4.46 -17.72
CA GLU A 86 -0.38 5.37 -18.52
C GLU A 86 1.11 4.98 -18.56
#